data_AF-A0A1N7IBU6-F1
#
_entry.id   AF-A0A1N7IBU6-F1
#
_cell.length_a   1.000
_cell.length_b   1.000
_cell.length_c   1.000
_cell.angle_alpha   90.00
_cell.angle_beta   90.00
_cell.angle_gamma   90.00
#
_symmetry.space_group_name_H-M   'P 1'
#
loop_
_entity.id
_entity.type
_entity.pdbx_description
1 polymer ?
#
loop_
_entity_poly.entity_id
_entity_poly.type
_entity_poly.pdbx_seq_one_letter_code
_entity_poly.pdbx_strand_id
1 'polypeptide(L)'
;MKKCVILLIAFISFFMKSYAQLPSQTDNSQYNIAQMIDAKAKLRNLGAIHSESPKMRPTAGKGGWFLRYEKGWVYYNPKLNQAFAIMENMMKKWGEAGYEIGWMGFPISDNLETPKVYGFYTAFENGSIYSSAKNGTHYVGGAFRNEWAKRGYENSPDLGFPKTDEVAISVNGYTRYQQFERGTLFFGNGKDVLYSNNPNATSPPEVQKYQLSFTPNYTSGGEPGGDLDGIDLYGWMDIRVYKANGSEINDIDGKSYSLFNIPKDKYMADEGFKTHLSFIPTNRDFIRNYAVTQNDINENAFVRIVYWLNDYDKSSSDDYLKLKTATGSIYYNNGNHPYKDIKLQEIVKYNNRTTREDDLSDGSGDSYRVGYILSLSKK
;
A
#
# COMPACT_ATOMS: atom_id res chain seq x y z
N MET A 1 35.17 -90.89 -10.15
CA MET A 1 35.59 -89.91 -11.17
C MET A 1 34.37 -89.26 -11.79
N LYS A 2 34.40 -87.93 -11.89
CA LYS A 2 33.56 -87.02 -12.69
C LYS A 2 32.10 -86.77 -12.30
N LYS A 3 31.94 -85.60 -11.67
CA LYS A 3 30.76 -84.75 -11.51
C LYS A 3 30.19 -84.38 -12.89
N CYS A 4 28.87 -84.27 -13.02
CA CYS A 4 28.23 -83.41 -14.01
C CYS A 4 26.96 -82.82 -13.39
N VAL A 5 27.10 -81.64 -12.79
CA VAL A 5 26.00 -80.78 -12.36
C VAL A 5 25.74 -79.83 -13.51
N ILE A 6 24.55 -79.90 -14.10
CA ILE A 6 24.08 -78.95 -15.10
C ILE A 6 23.72 -77.66 -14.37
N LEU A 7 24.55 -76.63 -14.55
CA LEU A 7 24.32 -75.29 -14.03
C LEU A 7 23.48 -74.50 -15.04
N LEU A 8 22.28 -74.11 -14.64
CA LEU A 8 21.40 -73.19 -15.33
C LEU A 8 22.05 -71.78 -15.30
N ILE A 9 22.55 -71.28 -16.43
CA ILE A 9 23.05 -69.91 -16.53
C ILE A 9 21.84 -68.98 -16.64
N ALA A 10 21.42 -68.40 -15.53
CA ALA A 10 20.52 -67.27 -15.52
C ALA A 10 21.28 -66.02 -15.97
N PHE A 11 20.87 -65.42 -17.09
CA PHE A 11 21.25 -64.09 -17.51
C PHE A 11 20.74 -63.07 -16.48
N ILE A 12 21.57 -62.72 -15.51
CA ILE A 12 21.34 -61.54 -14.66
C ILE A 12 21.93 -60.35 -15.42
N SER A 13 21.06 -59.64 -16.14
CA SER A 13 21.34 -58.31 -16.67
C SER A 13 21.54 -57.36 -15.49
N PHE A 14 22.80 -57.20 -15.06
CA PHE A 14 23.17 -56.25 -14.03
C PHE A 14 23.08 -54.84 -14.64
N PHE A 15 21.92 -54.19 -14.53
CA PHE A 15 21.80 -52.75 -14.74
C PHE A 15 22.62 -52.06 -13.65
N MET A 16 23.88 -51.72 -13.94
CA MET A 16 24.59 -50.72 -13.16
C MET A 16 23.81 -49.40 -13.28
N LYS A 17 22.99 -49.07 -12.27
CA LYS A 17 22.62 -47.67 -12.03
C LYS A 17 23.93 -46.93 -11.79
N SER A 18 24.30 -46.00 -12.68
CA SER A 18 25.44 -45.14 -12.44
C SER A 18 25.13 -44.28 -11.22
N TYR A 19 25.74 -44.62 -10.09
CA TYR A 19 25.74 -43.72 -8.94
C TYR A 19 26.68 -42.57 -9.32
N ALA A 20 26.12 -41.40 -9.58
CA ALA A 20 26.90 -40.18 -9.72
C ALA A 20 27.78 -40.03 -8.46
N GLN A 21 29.09 -40.02 -8.67
CA GLN A 21 30.08 -40.00 -7.61
C GLN A 21 30.17 -38.57 -7.06
N LEU A 22 29.66 -38.35 -5.84
CA LEU A 22 29.96 -37.12 -5.11
C LEU A 22 31.49 -37.03 -4.93
N PRO A 23 32.10 -35.83 -5.01
CA PRO A 23 33.54 -35.68 -4.82
C PRO A 23 33.99 -36.29 -3.50
N SER A 24 35.18 -36.90 -3.43
CA SER A 24 35.75 -37.39 -2.16
C SER A 24 36.24 -36.20 -1.31
N GLN A 25 36.24 -36.35 0.03
CA GLN A 25 36.66 -35.29 0.96
C GLN A 25 38.11 -34.83 0.74
N THR A 26 38.93 -35.68 0.12
CA THR A 26 40.35 -35.43 -0.19
C THR A 26 40.57 -34.65 -1.49
N ASP A 27 39.55 -34.42 -2.32
CA ASP A 27 39.71 -33.91 -3.69
C ASP A 27 39.26 -32.46 -3.95
N ASN A 28 38.51 -31.78 -3.07
CA ASN A 28 37.93 -30.49 -3.47
C ASN A 28 37.52 -29.55 -2.32
N SER A 29 37.88 -28.27 -2.42
CA SER A 29 37.38 -27.17 -1.57
C SER A 29 35.85 -26.98 -1.65
N GLN A 30 35.19 -27.66 -2.59
CA GLN A 30 33.75 -27.62 -2.84
C GLN A 30 33.00 -28.85 -2.30
N TYR A 31 33.68 -29.76 -1.59
CA TYR A 31 33.06 -30.96 -1.01
C TYR A 31 31.84 -30.63 -0.13
N ASN A 32 31.98 -29.63 0.74
CA ASN A 32 30.91 -29.18 1.62
C ASN A 32 29.69 -28.65 0.84
N ILE A 33 29.92 -27.98 -0.30
CA ILE A 33 28.84 -27.49 -1.18
C ILE A 33 28.10 -28.66 -1.82
N ALA A 34 28.83 -29.66 -2.32
CA ALA A 34 28.23 -30.85 -2.89
C ALA A 34 27.38 -31.62 -1.86
N GLN A 35 27.84 -31.71 -0.60
CA GLN A 35 27.08 -32.31 0.50
C GLN A 35 25.80 -31.51 0.81
N MET A 36 25.86 -30.18 0.85
CA MET A 36 24.67 -29.35 1.07
C MET A 36 23.63 -29.56 -0.04
N ILE A 37 24.09 -29.62 -1.29
CA ILE A 37 23.24 -29.85 -2.45
C ILE A 37 22.56 -31.24 -2.40
N ASP A 38 23.32 -32.29 -2.10
CA ASP A 38 22.80 -33.65 -2.00
C ASP A 38 21.84 -33.83 -0.82
N ALA A 39 22.20 -33.30 0.36
CA ALA A 39 21.33 -33.31 1.53
C ALA A 39 20.00 -32.60 1.25
N LYS A 40 20.04 -31.47 0.54
CA LYS A 40 18.83 -30.74 0.15
C LYS A 40 17.98 -31.52 -0.85
N ALA A 41 18.58 -32.17 -1.84
CA ALA A 41 17.85 -32.98 -2.80
C ALA A 41 17.13 -34.16 -2.15
N LYS A 42 17.79 -34.83 -1.18
CA LYS A 42 17.19 -35.89 -0.36
C LYS A 42 16.03 -35.36 0.48
N LEU A 43 16.22 -34.24 1.17
CA LEU A 43 15.19 -33.59 1.98
C LEU A 43 13.93 -33.25 1.16
N ARG A 44 14.10 -32.87 -0.11
CA ARG A 44 13.00 -32.48 -1.01
C ARG A 44 12.56 -33.60 -1.95
N ASN A 45 13.08 -34.82 -1.76
CA ASN A 45 12.73 -36.02 -2.53
C ASN A 45 12.81 -35.82 -4.06
N LEU A 46 13.89 -35.20 -4.53
CA LEU A 46 14.04 -34.81 -5.94
C LEU A 46 14.42 -35.96 -6.89
N GLY A 47 14.63 -37.16 -6.36
CA GLY A 47 15.00 -38.34 -7.14
C GLY A 47 16.51 -38.44 -7.40
N ALA A 48 16.88 -39.22 -8.41
CA ALA A 48 18.28 -39.41 -8.78
C ALA A 48 18.89 -38.15 -9.44
N ILE A 49 20.21 -38.08 -9.49
CA ILE A 49 20.92 -37.06 -10.27
C ILE A 49 20.60 -37.25 -11.75
N HIS A 50 20.23 -36.17 -12.42
CA HIS A 50 19.83 -36.20 -13.82
C HIS A 50 21.06 -36.46 -14.71
N SER A 51 20.92 -37.33 -15.70
CA SER A 51 22.03 -37.76 -16.59
C SER A 51 22.71 -36.60 -17.32
N GLU A 52 21.97 -35.55 -17.68
CA GLU A 52 22.50 -34.32 -18.31
C GLU A 52 23.34 -33.44 -17.37
N SER A 53 23.27 -33.66 -16.06
CA SER A 53 24.09 -32.98 -15.05
C SER A 53 24.70 -34.00 -14.08
N PRO A 54 25.60 -34.88 -14.56
CA PRO A 54 26.10 -36.02 -13.79
C PRO A 54 27.05 -35.61 -12.66
N LYS A 55 27.44 -34.34 -12.60
CA LYS A 55 28.30 -33.74 -11.58
C LYS A 55 27.86 -32.31 -11.31
N MET A 56 28.13 -31.83 -10.09
CA MET A 56 27.90 -30.43 -9.69
C MET A 56 28.64 -29.47 -10.63
N ARG A 57 27.99 -28.36 -11.01
CA ARG A 57 28.52 -27.36 -11.94
C ARG A 57 28.49 -25.97 -11.31
N PRO A 58 29.43 -25.08 -11.64
CA PRO A 58 29.34 -23.69 -11.23
C PRO A 58 28.17 -23.01 -11.95
N THR A 59 27.53 -22.05 -11.29
CA THR A 59 26.55 -21.14 -11.90
C THR A 59 27.26 -20.08 -12.75
N ALA A 60 26.53 -19.36 -13.60
CA ALA A 60 27.08 -18.18 -14.28
C ALA A 60 27.29 -17.02 -13.27
N GLY A 61 26.45 -16.95 -12.23
CA GLY A 61 26.66 -16.08 -11.08
C GLY A 61 27.92 -16.47 -10.28
N LYS A 62 28.70 -15.48 -9.85
CA LYS A 62 29.98 -15.69 -9.15
C LYS A 62 29.79 -16.48 -7.85
N GLY A 63 30.50 -17.60 -7.72
CA GLY A 63 30.59 -18.40 -6.49
C GLY A 63 29.44 -19.38 -6.25
N GLY A 64 28.38 -19.35 -7.06
CA GLY A 64 27.28 -20.30 -6.97
C GLY A 64 27.60 -21.63 -7.65
N TRP A 65 26.87 -22.66 -7.23
CA TRP A 65 26.96 -24.02 -7.76
C TRP A 65 25.57 -24.62 -7.88
N PHE A 66 25.36 -25.55 -8.79
CA PHE A 66 24.09 -26.26 -8.91
C PHE A 66 24.27 -27.72 -9.33
N LEU A 67 23.24 -28.52 -9.06
CA LEU A 67 23.09 -29.88 -9.57
C LEU A 67 21.62 -30.15 -9.92
N ARG A 68 21.41 -30.91 -11.00
CA ARG A 68 20.07 -31.29 -11.47
C ARG A 68 19.72 -32.69 -11.01
N TYR A 69 18.48 -32.85 -10.58
CA TYR A 69 17.86 -34.10 -10.19
C TYR A 69 16.60 -34.34 -11.06
N GLU A 70 16.03 -35.53 -10.99
CA GLU A 70 14.86 -35.94 -11.78
C GLU A 70 13.65 -34.99 -11.66
N LYS A 71 13.41 -34.40 -10.47
CA LYS A 71 12.23 -33.56 -10.22
C LYS A 71 12.54 -32.08 -9.99
N GLY A 72 13.80 -31.68 -10.13
CA GLY A 72 14.19 -30.31 -9.82
C GLY A 72 15.68 -30.09 -9.76
N TRP A 73 16.05 -28.86 -9.43
CA TRP A 73 17.43 -28.40 -9.38
C TRP A 73 17.72 -27.95 -7.95
N VAL A 74 18.96 -28.12 -7.52
CA VAL A 74 19.43 -27.57 -6.26
C VAL A 74 20.54 -26.60 -6.54
N TYR A 75 20.35 -25.35 -6.11
CA TYR A 75 21.29 -24.24 -6.25
C TYR A 75 21.89 -23.90 -4.90
N TYR A 76 23.21 -23.74 -4.85
CA TYR A 76 23.94 -23.15 -3.74
C TYR A 76 24.02 -21.63 -3.93
N ASN A 77 23.47 -20.91 -2.95
CA ASN A 77 23.58 -19.46 -2.86
C ASN A 77 24.84 -19.11 -2.06
N PRO A 78 25.88 -18.50 -2.69
CA PRO A 78 27.15 -18.22 -2.03
C PRO A 78 27.05 -17.13 -0.96
N LYS A 79 26.07 -16.23 -1.06
CA LYS A 79 25.86 -15.15 -0.09
C LYS A 79 25.28 -15.67 1.23
N LEU A 80 24.40 -16.67 1.15
CA LEU A 80 23.76 -17.28 2.31
C LEU A 80 24.51 -18.53 2.81
N ASN A 81 25.50 -19.01 2.07
CA ASN A 81 26.18 -20.28 2.33
C ASN A 81 25.18 -21.44 2.53
N GLN A 82 24.18 -21.51 1.65
CA GLN A 82 23.06 -22.46 1.77
C GLN A 82 22.58 -22.95 0.40
N ALA A 83 22.14 -24.21 0.34
CA ALA A 83 21.52 -24.82 -0.84
C ALA A 83 19.98 -24.75 -0.79
N PHE A 84 19.36 -24.51 -1.94
CA PHE A 84 17.90 -24.39 -2.11
C PHE A 84 17.40 -25.21 -3.30
N ALA A 85 16.29 -25.91 -3.10
CA ALA A 85 15.67 -26.73 -4.13
C ALA A 85 14.57 -25.96 -4.89
N ILE A 86 14.64 -26.01 -6.22
CA ILE A 86 13.66 -25.40 -7.13
C ILE A 86 13.07 -26.52 -8.00
N MET A 87 11.75 -26.68 -7.97
CA MET A 87 11.04 -27.67 -8.79
C MET A 87 10.94 -27.21 -10.27
N GLU A 88 10.73 -28.15 -11.18
CA GLU A 88 10.87 -27.89 -12.63
C GLU A 88 10.01 -26.74 -13.18
N ASN A 89 8.75 -26.61 -12.75
CA ASN A 89 7.87 -25.52 -13.21
C ASN A 89 8.37 -24.13 -12.78
N MET A 90 8.82 -23.99 -11.53
CA MET A 90 9.45 -22.77 -11.03
C MET A 90 10.79 -22.51 -11.70
N MET A 91 11.57 -23.57 -11.91
CA MET A 91 12.88 -23.50 -12.55
C MET A 91 12.78 -22.98 -13.99
N LYS A 92 11.79 -23.49 -14.75
CA LYS A 92 11.48 -23.00 -16.09
C LYS A 92 11.13 -21.51 -16.08
N LYS A 93 10.28 -21.09 -15.12
CA LYS A 93 9.90 -19.68 -15.00
C LYS A 93 11.06 -18.77 -14.63
N TRP A 94 11.90 -19.20 -13.69
CA TRP A 94 13.10 -18.46 -13.30
C TRP A 94 14.11 -18.36 -14.45
N GLY A 95 14.16 -19.37 -15.34
CA GLY A 95 14.95 -19.32 -16.56
C GLY A 95 14.53 -18.23 -17.54
N GLU A 96 13.23 -17.94 -17.65
CA GLU A 96 12.72 -16.81 -18.44
C GLU A 96 13.19 -15.46 -17.89
N ALA A 97 13.46 -15.39 -16.57
CA ALA A 97 14.01 -14.21 -15.91
C ALA A 97 15.54 -14.13 -15.97
N GLY A 98 16.22 -15.08 -16.62
CA GLY A 98 17.68 -15.12 -16.74
C GLY A 98 18.41 -15.83 -15.60
N TYR A 99 17.72 -16.67 -14.82
CA TYR A 99 18.31 -17.41 -13.68
C TYR A 99 18.99 -16.46 -12.66
N GLU A 100 20.11 -16.88 -12.06
CA GLU A 100 20.80 -16.16 -10.99
C GLU A 100 21.52 -14.89 -11.45
N ILE A 101 21.78 -14.75 -12.75
CA ILE A 101 22.33 -13.52 -13.35
C ILE A 101 21.23 -12.53 -13.75
N GLY A 102 19.98 -12.99 -13.75
CA GLY A 102 18.81 -12.19 -14.00
C GLY A 102 18.44 -11.28 -12.83
N TRP A 103 17.40 -10.47 -13.02
CA TRP A 103 16.98 -9.48 -12.03
C TRP A 103 16.54 -10.09 -10.69
N MET A 104 16.09 -11.35 -10.70
CA MET A 104 15.63 -12.04 -9.49
C MET A 104 16.77 -12.41 -8.53
N GLY A 105 17.98 -12.64 -9.05
CA GLY A 105 19.13 -13.14 -8.28
C GLY A 105 19.00 -14.62 -7.89
N PHE A 106 19.79 -15.03 -6.89
CA PHE A 106 19.79 -16.42 -6.39
C PHE A 106 18.50 -16.75 -5.61
N PRO A 107 18.11 -18.04 -5.52
CA PRO A 107 17.07 -18.47 -4.58
C PRO A 107 17.52 -18.22 -3.13
N ILE A 108 16.55 -17.89 -2.28
CA ILE A 108 16.72 -17.71 -0.83
C ILE A 108 15.73 -18.57 -0.02
N SER A 109 14.86 -19.31 -0.70
CA SER A 109 14.02 -20.35 -0.10
C SER A 109 13.97 -21.58 -1.01
N ASP A 110 13.55 -22.71 -0.45
CA ASP A 110 13.10 -23.84 -1.25
C ASP A 110 11.78 -23.49 -1.96
N ASN A 111 11.36 -24.35 -2.89
CA ASN A 111 9.97 -24.40 -3.35
C ASN A 111 9.07 -24.96 -2.23
N LEU A 112 8.20 -24.10 -1.70
CA LEU A 112 7.33 -24.35 -0.55
C LEU A 112 5.86 -24.23 -0.94
N GLU A 113 4.99 -24.92 -0.21
CA GLU A 113 3.53 -24.74 -0.31
C GLU A 113 3.12 -23.41 0.34
N THR A 114 2.12 -22.75 -0.24
CA THR A 114 1.53 -21.55 0.36
C THR A 114 0.64 -21.92 1.56
N PRO A 115 0.57 -21.08 2.63
CA PRO A 115 0.06 -21.55 3.92
C PRO A 115 -1.45 -21.75 4.03
N LYS A 116 -2.27 -20.98 3.28
CA LYS A 116 -3.75 -21.03 3.44
C LYS A 116 -4.51 -21.33 2.15
N VAL A 117 -4.02 -20.84 1.02
CA VAL A 117 -4.58 -21.12 -0.30
C VAL A 117 -3.63 -22.08 -1.01
N TYR A 118 -4.15 -23.09 -1.72
CA TYR A 118 -3.31 -24.09 -2.36
C TYR A 118 -2.50 -23.50 -3.53
N GLY A 119 -1.18 -23.65 -3.44
CA GLY A 119 -0.21 -23.16 -4.41
C GLY A 119 1.21 -23.39 -3.90
N PHE A 120 2.18 -22.94 -4.68
CA PHE A 120 3.59 -23.04 -4.35
C PHE A 120 4.28 -21.69 -4.54
N TYR A 121 5.34 -21.45 -3.79
CA TYR A 121 6.19 -20.29 -3.99
C TYR A 121 7.66 -20.61 -3.79
N THR A 122 8.51 -19.81 -4.41
CA THR A 122 9.96 -19.76 -4.16
C THR A 122 10.38 -18.30 -4.06
N ALA A 123 11.08 -17.93 -2.99
CA ALA A 123 11.64 -16.61 -2.81
C ALA A 123 13.06 -16.53 -3.39
N PHE A 124 13.35 -15.40 -4.01
CA PHE A 124 14.64 -15.02 -4.58
C PHE A 124 15.09 -13.69 -3.96
N GLU A 125 16.34 -13.31 -4.19
CA GLU A 125 16.92 -12.11 -3.59
C GLU A 125 16.09 -10.83 -3.84
N ASN A 126 15.57 -10.65 -5.05
CA ASN A 126 14.85 -9.44 -5.46
C ASN A 126 13.38 -9.66 -5.81
N GLY A 127 12.84 -10.85 -5.56
CA GLY A 127 11.47 -11.19 -5.96
C GLY A 127 11.04 -12.57 -5.49
N SER A 128 9.91 -13.03 -6.01
CA SER A 128 9.38 -14.36 -5.70
C SER A 128 8.59 -14.89 -6.87
N ILE A 129 8.66 -16.20 -7.11
CA ILE A 129 7.82 -16.89 -8.09
C ILE A 129 6.72 -17.61 -7.32
N TYR A 130 5.48 -17.45 -7.77
CA TYR A 130 4.30 -18.14 -7.26
C TYR A 130 3.68 -19.00 -8.35
N SER A 131 3.13 -20.14 -7.96
CA SER A 131 2.43 -21.07 -8.84
C SER A 131 1.10 -21.49 -8.23
N SER A 132 0.06 -21.50 -9.04
CA SER A 132 -1.25 -22.02 -8.68
C SER A 132 -1.85 -22.78 -9.85
N ALA A 133 -2.69 -23.77 -9.57
CA ALA A 133 -3.32 -24.57 -10.63
C ALA A 133 -4.16 -23.72 -11.59
N LYS A 134 -4.80 -22.66 -11.06
CA LYS A 134 -5.67 -21.77 -11.84
C LYS A 134 -4.90 -20.78 -12.71
N ASN A 135 -3.80 -20.21 -12.20
CA ASN A 135 -3.16 -19.06 -12.83
C ASN A 135 -1.80 -19.38 -13.45
N GLY A 136 -1.27 -20.60 -13.28
CA GLY A 136 0.07 -20.93 -13.74
C GLY A 136 1.14 -20.34 -12.82
N THR A 137 2.31 -20.02 -13.38
CA THR A 137 3.52 -19.68 -12.62
C THR A 137 4.06 -18.32 -13.03
N HIS A 138 4.16 -17.40 -12.07
CA HIS A 138 4.47 -15.98 -12.30
C HIS A 138 5.43 -15.41 -11.27
N TYR A 139 6.31 -14.51 -11.71
CA TYR A 139 7.17 -13.75 -10.80
C TYR A 139 6.48 -12.47 -10.32
N VAL A 140 6.76 -12.06 -9.09
CA VAL A 140 6.32 -10.79 -8.51
C VAL A 140 7.54 -10.15 -7.84
N GLY A 141 7.86 -8.90 -8.22
CA GLY A 141 9.06 -8.19 -7.78
C GLY A 141 8.79 -6.74 -7.37
N GLY A 142 9.83 -6.09 -6.84
CA GLY A 142 9.88 -4.64 -6.62
C GLY A 142 8.64 -4.03 -5.94
N ALA A 143 8.14 -2.94 -6.53
CA ALA A 143 7.02 -2.19 -5.98
C ALA A 143 5.71 -3.01 -5.93
N PHE A 144 5.45 -3.86 -6.91
CA PHE A 144 4.28 -4.74 -6.91
C PHE A 144 4.33 -5.75 -5.77
N ARG A 145 5.48 -6.39 -5.55
CA ARG A 145 5.65 -7.33 -4.44
C ARG A 145 5.45 -6.63 -3.10
N ASN A 146 5.97 -5.41 -2.94
CA ASN A 146 5.82 -4.65 -1.70
C ASN A 146 4.35 -4.28 -1.43
N GLU A 147 3.61 -3.83 -2.45
CA GLU A 147 2.19 -3.50 -2.29
C GLU A 147 1.33 -4.74 -2.05
N TRP A 148 1.60 -5.83 -2.79
CA TRP A 148 0.92 -7.11 -2.59
C TRP A 148 1.20 -7.71 -1.22
N ALA A 149 2.42 -7.57 -0.69
CA ALA A 149 2.79 -7.99 0.66
C ALA A 149 1.97 -7.29 1.74
N LYS A 150 1.79 -5.96 1.65
CA LYS A 150 0.93 -5.19 2.58
C LYS A 150 -0.50 -5.71 2.62
N ARG A 151 -0.96 -6.30 1.51
CA ARG A 151 -2.31 -6.86 1.34
C ARG A 151 -2.40 -8.34 1.72
N GLY A 152 -1.32 -8.95 2.20
CA GLY A 152 -1.30 -10.35 2.66
C GLY A 152 -0.91 -11.39 1.61
N TYR A 153 -0.19 -10.98 0.55
CA TYR A 153 0.26 -11.86 -0.53
C TYR A 153 -0.90 -12.64 -1.18
N GLU A 154 -0.73 -13.95 -1.44
CA GLU A 154 -1.74 -14.82 -2.05
C GLU A 154 -3.04 -14.91 -1.24
N ASN A 155 -2.97 -14.56 0.05
CA ASN A 155 -4.14 -14.51 0.94
C ASN A 155 -4.92 -13.20 0.83
N SER A 156 -4.44 -12.25 0.02
CA SER A 156 -5.12 -10.98 -0.17
C SER A 156 -6.55 -11.20 -0.68
N PRO A 157 -7.58 -10.68 0.01
CA PRO A 157 -8.96 -10.79 -0.48
C PRO A 157 -9.14 -10.07 -1.82
N ASP A 158 -8.36 -9.02 -2.06
CA ASP A 158 -8.47 -8.13 -3.23
C ASP A 158 -7.64 -8.59 -4.44
N LEU A 159 -6.53 -9.31 -4.21
CA LEU A 159 -5.60 -9.67 -5.28
C LEU A 159 -5.52 -11.18 -5.52
N GLY A 160 -5.26 -11.98 -4.49
CA GLY A 160 -4.99 -13.41 -4.65
C GLY A 160 -3.63 -13.69 -5.32
N PHE A 161 -3.53 -14.80 -6.04
CA PHE A 161 -2.31 -15.17 -6.79
C PHE A 161 -2.06 -14.26 -8.00
N PRO A 162 -0.80 -14.07 -8.42
CA PRO A 162 -0.49 -13.43 -9.70
C PRO A 162 -1.02 -14.26 -10.88
N LYS A 163 -1.52 -13.57 -11.91
CA LYS A 163 -2.08 -14.12 -13.15
C LYS A 163 -1.25 -13.77 -14.39
N THR A 164 -0.44 -12.73 -14.29
CA THR A 164 0.53 -12.37 -15.31
C THR A 164 1.87 -12.09 -14.65
N ASP A 165 2.91 -12.06 -15.47
CA ASP A 165 4.12 -11.32 -15.14
C ASP A 165 3.86 -9.80 -15.27
N GLU A 166 4.89 -8.98 -15.01
CA GLU A 166 4.82 -7.55 -15.27
C GLU A 166 4.72 -7.26 -16.78
N VAL A 167 3.74 -6.43 -17.16
CA VAL A 167 3.52 -6.01 -18.55
C VAL A 167 3.81 -4.52 -18.68
N ALA A 168 4.57 -4.15 -19.70
CA ALA A 168 4.88 -2.75 -20.01
C ALA A 168 3.66 -2.01 -20.58
N ILE A 169 3.45 -0.78 -20.13
CA ILE A 169 2.44 0.15 -20.65
C ILE A 169 3.02 1.57 -20.71
N SER A 170 2.32 2.47 -21.39
CA SER A 170 2.65 3.90 -21.37
C SER A 170 1.36 4.71 -21.37
N VAL A 171 0.68 4.74 -20.22
CA VAL A 171 -0.64 5.37 -20.07
C VAL A 171 -0.66 6.20 -18.78
N ASN A 172 -1.00 7.49 -18.87
CA ASN A 172 -1.16 8.39 -17.71
C ASN A 172 0.02 8.40 -16.71
N GLY A 173 1.25 8.23 -17.22
CA GLY A 173 2.48 8.17 -16.42
C GLY A 173 2.74 6.84 -15.71
N TYR A 174 1.91 5.82 -15.95
CA TYR A 174 2.17 4.44 -15.54
C TYR A 174 2.96 3.71 -16.62
N THR A 175 3.95 2.94 -16.18
CA THR A 175 4.94 2.26 -17.03
C THR A 175 4.76 0.75 -17.04
N ARG A 176 4.15 0.17 -16.00
CA ARG A 176 3.89 -1.27 -15.90
C ARG A 176 2.58 -1.58 -15.19
N TYR A 177 2.04 -2.77 -15.44
CA TYR A 177 1.01 -3.37 -14.61
C TYR A 177 1.29 -4.85 -14.37
N GLN A 178 0.65 -5.42 -13.34
CA GLN A 178 0.61 -6.85 -13.12
C GLN A 178 -0.79 -7.27 -12.66
N GLN A 179 -1.34 -8.29 -13.31
CA GLN A 179 -2.66 -8.83 -12.99
C GLN A 179 -2.55 -9.93 -11.94
N PHE A 180 -3.53 -9.95 -11.05
CA PHE A 180 -3.75 -10.96 -10.03
C PHE A 180 -5.16 -11.54 -10.20
N GLU A 181 -5.48 -12.60 -9.47
CA GLU A 181 -6.77 -13.30 -9.57
C GLU A 181 -8.00 -12.38 -9.45
N ARG A 182 -7.91 -11.37 -8.60
CA ARG A 182 -9.04 -10.51 -8.18
C ARG A 182 -8.82 -9.02 -8.43
N GLY A 183 -7.65 -8.62 -8.93
CA GLY A 183 -7.37 -7.24 -9.27
C GLY A 183 -6.09 -7.05 -10.06
N THR A 184 -5.75 -5.81 -10.39
CA THR A 184 -4.54 -5.43 -11.12
C THR A 184 -3.82 -4.33 -10.35
N LEU A 185 -2.49 -4.44 -10.28
CA LEU A 185 -1.62 -3.37 -9.78
C LEU A 185 -0.95 -2.64 -10.94
N PHE A 186 -0.83 -1.32 -10.83
CA PHE A 186 -0.17 -0.44 -11.81
C PHE A 186 0.96 0.33 -11.14
N PHE A 187 2.10 0.46 -11.83
CA PHE A 187 3.27 1.16 -11.35
C PHE A 187 3.77 2.17 -12.38
N GLY A 188 4.27 3.31 -11.92
CA GLY A 188 4.83 4.38 -12.74
C GLY A 188 5.89 5.16 -11.96
N ASN A 189 6.83 5.81 -12.67
CA ASN A 189 7.89 6.58 -12.03
C ASN A 189 7.31 7.74 -11.19
N GLY A 190 7.72 7.83 -9.92
CA GLY A 190 7.25 8.85 -8.99
C GLY A 190 5.78 8.70 -8.55
N LYS A 191 5.15 7.55 -8.84
CA LYS A 191 3.76 7.25 -8.42
C LYS A 191 3.75 6.10 -7.43
N ASP A 192 2.80 6.16 -6.50
CA ASP A 192 2.42 5.00 -5.69
C ASP A 192 1.86 3.88 -6.60
N VAL A 193 1.93 2.64 -6.12
CA VAL A 193 1.29 1.51 -6.81
C VAL A 193 -0.23 1.68 -6.73
N LEU A 194 -0.88 1.76 -7.89
CA LEU A 194 -2.33 1.91 -7.97
C LEU A 194 -2.99 0.53 -8.08
N TYR A 195 -4.03 0.31 -7.29
CA TYR A 195 -4.86 -0.90 -7.33
C TYR A 195 -6.12 -0.69 -8.18
N SER A 196 -6.51 -1.71 -8.93
CA SER A 196 -7.80 -1.85 -9.60
C SER A 196 -8.45 -3.17 -9.19
N ASN A 197 -9.74 -3.13 -8.87
CA ASN A 197 -10.55 -4.32 -8.61
C ASN A 197 -10.98 -5.09 -9.88
N ASN A 198 -10.55 -4.64 -11.07
CA ASN A 198 -10.74 -5.37 -12.31
C ASN A 198 -9.50 -6.23 -12.60
N PRO A 199 -9.55 -7.57 -12.46
CA PRO A 199 -8.41 -8.46 -12.65
C PRO A 199 -7.90 -8.54 -14.10
N ASN A 200 -8.64 -7.98 -15.05
CA ASN A 200 -8.27 -7.93 -16.45
C ASN A 200 -7.93 -6.50 -16.92
N ALA A 201 -7.79 -5.54 -15.99
CA ALA A 201 -7.41 -4.19 -16.36
C ALA A 201 -6.02 -4.18 -17.01
N THR A 202 -5.91 -3.51 -18.16
CA THR A 202 -4.65 -3.30 -18.91
C THR A 202 -4.26 -1.82 -18.95
N SER A 203 -5.13 -0.95 -18.44
CA SER A 203 -4.92 0.48 -18.31
C SER A 203 -5.25 0.85 -16.86
N PRO A 204 -4.50 1.77 -16.24
CA PRO A 204 -4.82 2.23 -14.90
C PRO A 204 -6.25 2.79 -14.89
N PRO A 205 -7.06 2.49 -13.86
CA PRO A 205 -8.38 3.08 -13.76
C PRO A 205 -8.22 4.60 -13.81
N GLU A 206 -9.16 5.26 -14.50
CA GLU A 206 -9.17 6.70 -14.53
C GLU A 206 -9.24 7.18 -13.09
N VAL A 207 -8.20 7.92 -12.66
CA VAL A 207 -8.18 8.49 -11.33
C VAL A 207 -9.22 9.60 -11.35
N GLN A 208 -10.46 9.25 -11.01
CA GLN A 208 -11.53 10.21 -10.89
C GLN A 208 -11.12 11.20 -9.82
N LYS A 209 -10.76 12.40 -10.27
CA LYS A 209 -10.40 13.50 -9.39
C LYS A 209 -11.68 14.19 -8.99
N TYR A 210 -11.80 14.43 -7.71
CA TYR A 210 -12.80 15.35 -7.19
C TYR A 210 -12.10 16.62 -6.77
N GLN A 211 -12.76 17.74 -7.00
CA GLN A 211 -12.43 19.03 -6.41
C GLN A 211 -13.27 19.16 -5.14
N LEU A 212 -12.60 19.15 -3.99
CA LEU A 212 -13.23 19.48 -2.73
C LEU A 212 -13.22 21.00 -2.55
N SER A 213 -14.40 21.62 -2.52
CA SER A 213 -14.59 23.05 -2.23
C SER A 213 -15.12 23.25 -0.82
N PHE A 214 -14.63 24.29 -0.15
CA PHE A 214 -15.18 24.82 1.09
C PHE A 214 -15.82 26.19 0.83
N THR A 215 -17.00 26.44 1.37
CA THR A 215 -17.66 27.75 1.31
C THR A 215 -18.20 28.10 2.68
N PRO A 216 -17.66 29.11 3.38
CA PRO A 216 -18.22 29.56 4.65
C PRO A 216 -19.64 30.10 4.41
N ASN A 217 -20.57 29.78 5.31
CA ASN A 217 -21.98 30.09 5.17
C ASN A 217 -22.56 30.48 6.53
N TYR A 218 -22.89 31.75 6.72
CA TYR A 218 -23.50 32.32 7.94
C TYR A 218 -22.72 32.11 9.26
N THR A 219 -22.54 33.20 10.01
CA THR A 219 -22.39 33.14 11.47
C THR A 219 -23.63 33.75 12.10
N SER A 220 -24.37 32.99 12.89
CA SER A 220 -25.42 33.56 13.75
C SER A 220 -24.93 33.63 15.18
N GLY A 221 -25.03 34.81 15.76
CA GLY A 221 -24.56 35.17 17.10
C GLY A 221 -25.30 34.46 18.22
N GLY A 222 -24.64 34.46 19.38
CA GLY A 222 -25.09 33.89 20.63
C GLY A 222 -26.32 34.59 21.21
N GLU A 223 -26.92 33.94 22.21
CA GLU A 223 -27.85 34.61 23.11
C GLU A 223 -27.02 35.49 24.04
N PRO A 224 -27.12 36.84 23.96
CA PRO A 224 -26.34 37.72 24.81
C PRO A 224 -26.85 37.55 26.24
N GLY A 225 -26.00 37.06 27.12
CA GLY A 225 -26.29 36.93 28.55
C GLY A 225 -26.23 38.28 29.28
N GLY A 226 -26.99 39.29 28.84
CA GLY A 226 -27.06 40.60 29.50
C GLY A 226 -25.78 41.45 29.38
N ASP A 227 -25.96 42.72 29.05
CA ASP A 227 -24.92 43.73 28.78
C ASP A 227 -24.12 43.54 27.47
N LEU A 228 -24.54 44.31 26.47
CA LEU A 228 -24.01 44.36 25.10
C LEU A 228 -22.69 45.14 25.00
N ASP A 229 -21.71 44.87 25.86
CA ASP A 229 -20.37 45.40 25.64
C ASP A 229 -19.64 44.51 24.61
N GLY A 230 -19.72 44.96 23.35
CA GLY A 230 -19.28 44.25 22.15
C GLY A 230 -17.91 43.57 22.26
N ILE A 231 -17.94 42.25 22.13
CA ILE A 231 -16.76 41.40 22.00
C ILE A 231 -16.19 41.57 20.57
N ASP A 232 -14.91 41.97 20.47
CA ASP A 232 -14.19 41.94 19.19
C ASP A 232 -13.76 40.49 18.91
N LEU A 233 -14.39 39.82 17.95
CA LEU A 233 -13.93 38.52 17.46
C LEU A 233 -12.88 38.68 16.38
N TYR A 234 -11.73 38.03 16.57
CA TYR A 234 -10.72 37.92 15.52
C TYR A 234 -10.14 36.51 15.47
N GLY A 235 -9.86 36.04 14.25
CA GLY A 235 -9.31 34.70 14.09
C GLY A 235 -9.39 34.14 12.70
N TRP A 236 -8.74 32.99 12.48
CA TRP A 236 -8.69 32.28 11.22
C TRP A 236 -9.11 30.81 11.37
N MET A 237 -9.62 30.22 10.29
CA MET A 237 -9.86 28.77 10.21
C MET A 237 -8.83 28.19 9.27
N ASP A 238 -8.09 27.14 9.63
CA ASP A 238 -7.21 26.42 8.70
C ASP A 238 -7.88 25.14 8.19
N ILE A 239 -7.79 24.88 6.88
CA ILE A 239 -8.38 23.71 6.25
C ILE A 239 -7.29 22.90 5.57
N ARG A 240 -7.27 21.60 5.85
CA ARG A 240 -6.30 20.65 5.32
C ARG A 240 -7.00 19.34 4.99
N VAL A 241 -6.48 18.61 4.01
CA VAL A 241 -7.00 17.28 3.64
C VAL A 241 -5.91 16.25 3.87
N TYR A 242 -6.26 15.15 4.49
CA TYR A 242 -5.34 14.07 4.82
C TYR A 242 -5.85 12.75 4.28
N LYS A 243 -4.93 11.92 3.78
CA LYS A 243 -5.17 10.50 3.55
C LYS A 243 -5.42 9.79 4.89
N ALA A 244 -6.00 8.60 4.85
CA ALA A 244 -6.27 7.82 6.06
C ALA A 244 -5.01 7.43 6.86
N ASN A 245 -3.86 7.37 6.19
CA ASN A 245 -2.55 7.15 6.80
C ASN A 245 -1.92 8.41 7.42
N GLY A 246 -2.63 9.55 7.41
CA GLY A 246 -2.17 10.83 7.96
C GLY A 246 -1.30 11.68 7.02
N SER A 247 -0.99 11.22 5.80
CA SER A 247 -0.26 12.04 4.83
C SER A 247 -1.16 13.15 4.28
N GLU A 248 -0.66 14.39 4.22
CA GLU A 248 -1.39 15.53 3.68
C GLU A 248 -1.58 15.42 2.16
N ILE A 249 -2.77 15.76 1.68
CA ILE A 249 -3.10 15.98 0.28
C ILE A 249 -3.01 17.49 0.04
N ASN A 250 -2.01 17.91 -0.73
CA ASN A 250 -1.81 19.33 -1.02
C ASN A 250 -2.90 19.88 -1.94
N ASP A 251 -3.18 21.18 -1.78
CA ASP A 251 -4.01 21.92 -2.73
C ASP A 251 -3.37 21.87 -4.14
N ILE A 252 -4.20 21.77 -5.18
CA ILE A 252 -3.81 21.78 -6.60
C ILE A 252 -3.01 23.04 -6.93
N ASP A 253 -3.34 24.16 -6.30
CA ASP A 253 -2.71 25.45 -6.56
C ASP A 253 -1.44 25.67 -5.70
N GLY A 254 -1.07 24.68 -4.88
CA GLY A 254 0.15 24.68 -4.05
C GLY A 254 0.18 25.71 -2.93
N LYS A 255 -0.95 26.37 -2.65
CA LYS A 255 -1.09 27.42 -1.63
C LYS A 255 -2.02 26.95 -0.52
N SER A 256 -1.46 26.55 0.62
CA SER A 256 -2.26 26.12 1.76
C SER A 256 -2.28 27.18 2.86
N TYR A 257 -3.32 28.02 2.91
CA TYR A 257 -3.71 28.81 4.10
C TYR A 257 -5.20 29.13 4.03
N SER A 258 -5.93 29.06 5.14
CA SER A 258 -7.30 29.59 5.20
C SER A 258 -7.32 30.80 6.14
N LEU A 259 -7.66 31.96 5.59
CA LEU A 259 -7.59 33.27 6.25
C LEU A 259 -8.96 33.93 6.27
N PHE A 260 -9.79 33.47 7.21
CA PHE A 260 -10.97 34.22 7.56
C PHE A 260 -10.50 35.46 8.33
N ASN A 261 -10.99 36.65 8.00
CA ASN A 261 -10.81 37.83 8.83
C ASN A 261 -12.20 38.40 9.05
N ILE A 262 -12.66 38.44 10.30
CA ILE A 262 -13.90 39.10 10.68
C ILE A 262 -13.50 40.54 11.06
N PRO A 263 -13.72 41.54 10.19
CA PRO A 263 -13.29 42.90 10.49
C PRO A 263 -14.13 43.47 11.64
N LYS A 264 -13.43 44.09 12.59
CA LYS A 264 -13.95 44.75 13.79
C LYS A 264 -15.11 45.73 13.54
N ASP A 265 -15.21 46.29 12.35
CA ASP A 265 -16.11 47.39 11.98
C ASP A 265 -17.41 46.95 11.28
N LYS A 266 -17.63 45.65 11.05
CA LYS A 266 -18.88 45.12 10.45
C LYS A 266 -19.90 44.61 11.47
N TYR A 267 -19.85 45.15 12.68
CA TYR A 267 -20.87 44.94 13.69
C TYR A 267 -22.19 45.55 13.22
N MET A 268 -23.14 44.70 12.79
CA MET A 268 -24.53 45.12 12.57
C MET A 268 -25.28 44.86 13.87
N ALA A 269 -25.24 45.84 14.78
CA ALA A 269 -26.23 45.92 15.84
C ALA A 269 -27.55 46.33 15.18
N ASP A 270 -28.43 45.37 14.91
CA ASP A 270 -29.82 45.71 14.65
C ASP A 270 -30.56 45.57 15.99
N GLU A 271 -31.21 46.64 16.43
CA GLU A 271 -31.92 46.69 17.69
C GLU A 271 -33.07 45.66 17.66
N GLY A 272 -32.89 44.54 18.36
CA GLY A 272 -33.98 43.63 18.72
C GLY A 272 -33.94 42.21 18.16
N PHE A 273 -32.95 41.82 17.35
CA PHE A 273 -32.82 40.42 16.89
C PHE A 273 -31.36 39.96 16.90
N LYS A 274 -31.17 38.68 17.25
CA LYS A 274 -29.90 37.91 17.25
C LYS A 274 -28.85 38.54 16.33
N THR A 275 -27.70 38.90 16.87
CA THR A 275 -26.62 39.53 16.09
C THR A 275 -26.22 38.60 14.95
N HIS A 276 -26.58 38.96 13.73
CA HIS A 276 -26.18 38.23 12.54
C HIS A 276 -24.88 38.83 12.03
N LEU A 277 -23.76 38.19 12.31
CA LEU A 277 -22.52 38.40 11.55
C LEU A 277 -22.77 37.83 10.15
N SER A 278 -23.35 38.66 9.29
CA SER A 278 -23.58 38.31 7.89
C SER A 278 -22.28 38.48 7.13
N PHE A 279 -21.71 37.36 6.67
CA PHE A 279 -20.63 37.39 5.72
C PHE A 279 -21.15 37.93 4.39
N ILE A 280 -20.74 39.15 4.07
CA ILE A 280 -20.70 39.60 2.69
C ILE A 280 -19.30 39.20 2.19
N PRO A 281 -19.14 38.06 1.49
CA PRO A 281 -17.86 37.71 0.91
C PRO A 281 -17.51 38.81 -0.09
N THR A 282 -16.60 39.71 0.30
CA THR A 282 -16.05 40.72 -0.62
C THR A 282 -15.20 40.06 -1.70
N ASN A 283 -14.78 38.80 -1.50
CA ASN A 283 -14.15 37.95 -2.50
C ASN A 283 -14.84 36.58 -2.56
N ARG A 284 -15.32 36.19 -3.75
CA ARG A 284 -15.84 34.84 -4.05
C ARG A 284 -14.73 33.77 -4.15
N ASP A 285 -13.48 34.15 -3.93
CA ASP A 285 -12.28 33.33 -4.18
C ASP A 285 -11.86 32.45 -2.99
N PHE A 286 -12.76 32.16 -2.05
CA PHE A 286 -12.47 31.29 -0.89
C PHE A 286 -12.61 29.79 -1.17
N ILE A 287 -12.53 29.40 -2.44
CA ILE A 287 -12.54 28.00 -2.85
C ILE A 287 -11.12 27.46 -2.72
N ARG A 288 -10.95 26.38 -1.95
CA ARG A 288 -9.72 25.56 -1.97
C ARG A 288 -9.96 24.36 -2.87
N ASN A 289 -8.90 23.85 -3.48
CA ASN A 289 -9.01 22.83 -4.53
C ASN A 289 -8.11 21.65 -4.20
N TYR A 290 -8.63 20.64 -3.52
CA TYR A 290 -7.87 19.43 -3.27
C TYR A 290 -8.13 18.41 -4.37
N ALA A 291 -7.06 17.89 -4.98
CA ALA A 291 -7.16 16.76 -5.90
C ALA A 291 -7.29 15.47 -5.08
N VAL A 292 -8.52 15.08 -4.77
CA VAL A 292 -8.79 13.82 -4.08
C VAL A 292 -9.22 12.75 -5.09
N THR A 293 -8.75 11.53 -4.90
CA THR A 293 -9.06 10.39 -5.75
C THR A 293 -10.23 9.59 -5.18
N GLN A 294 -10.86 8.74 -6.00
CA GLN A 294 -11.85 7.79 -5.48
C GLN A 294 -11.27 6.85 -4.41
N ASN A 295 -9.97 6.51 -4.51
CA ASN A 295 -9.32 5.67 -3.52
C ASN A 295 -9.20 6.39 -2.16
N ASP A 296 -8.84 7.68 -2.16
CA ASP A 296 -8.79 8.48 -0.94
C ASP A 296 -10.16 8.51 -0.24
N ILE A 297 -11.25 8.65 -1.00
CA ILE A 297 -12.62 8.57 -0.47
C ILE A 297 -12.88 7.18 0.12
N ASN A 298 -12.60 6.10 -0.62
CA ASN A 298 -12.87 4.73 -0.18
C ASN A 298 -12.07 4.35 1.07
N GLU A 299 -10.85 4.87 1.22
CA GLU A 299 -9.96 4.59 2.35
C GLU A 299 -10.25 5.46 3.58
N ASN A 300 -11.26 6.34 3.56
CA ASN A 300 -11.57 7.30 4.63
C ASN A 300 -10.54 8.43 4.80
N ALA A 301 -10.02 9.00 3.72
CA ALA A 301 -9.43 10.33 3.78
C ALA A 301 -10.41 11.34 4.41
N PHE A 302 -9.88 12.39 5.02
CA PHE A 302 -10.65 13.33 5.82
C PHE A 302 -10.19 14.77 5.62
N VAL A 303 -11.13 15.69 5.80
CA VAL A 303 -10.89 17.13 5.92
C VAL A 303 -10.69 17.44 7.38
N ARG A 304 -9.61 18.14 7.72
CA ARG A 304 -9.40 18.74 9.04
C ARG A 304 -9.66 20.23 8.96
N ILE A 305 -10.50 20.71 9.87
CA ILE A 305 -10.78 22.13 10.05
C ILE A 305 -10.25 22.50 11.44
N VAL A 306 -9.27 23.40 11.48
CA VAL A 306 -8.67 23.92 12.71
C VAL A 306 -9.18 25.33 12.95
N TYR A 307 -9.63 25.64 14.16
CA TYR A 307 -10.19 26.94 14.49
C TYR A 307 -9.21 27.71 15.35
N TRP A 308 -8.86 28.93 14.91
CA TRP A 308 -8.04 29.89 15.64
C TRP A 308 -8.88 31.13 15.88
N LEU A 309 -9.80 31.07 16.83
CA LEU A 309 -10.69 32.18 17.15
C LEU A 309 -10.37 32.70 18.54
N ASN A 310 -10.24 34.02 18.64
CA ASN A 310 -10.06 34.73 19.88
C ASN A 310 -11.24 35.68 20.11
N ASP A 311 -11.73 35.72 21.33
CA ASP A 311 -12.46 36.88 21.80
C ASP A 311 -11.45 37.93 22.32
N TYR A 312 -11.86 39.19 22.33
CA TYR A 312 -11.13 40.24 23.01
C TYR A 312 -12.01 40.73 24.16
N ASP A 313 -12.11 39.95 25.23
CA ASP A 313 -12.55 40.50 26.51
C ASP A 313 -11.38 41.34 27.09
N LYS A 314 -11.62 42.64 27.31
CA LYS A 314 -10.61 43.53 27.92
C LYS A 314 -10.24 43.13 29.36
N SER A 315 -10.96 42.21 29.97
CA SER A 315 -10.79 41.82 31.37
C SER A 315 -10.03 40.50 31.60
N SER A 316 -9.75 39.71 30.55
CA SER A 316 -9.14 38.37 30.64
C SER A 316 -8.32 38.08 29.37
N SER A 317 -7.01 37.81 29.48
CA SER A 317 -6.09 37.83 28.33
C SER A 317 -5.93 36.49 27.57
N ASP A 318 -6.61 35.41 27.97
CA ASP A 318 -6.27 34.04 27.54
C ASP A 318 -7.46 33.25 26.92
N ASP A 319 -8.52 33.92 26.47
CA ASP A 319 -9.78 33.30 26.06
C ASP A 319 -9.87 32.92 24.57
N TYR A 320 -9.24 31.78 24.24
CA TYR A 320 -9.52 31.08 22.98
C TYR A 320 -10.93 30.47 23.01
N LEU A 321 -11.74 30.75 21.99
CA LEU A 321 -13.04 30.08 21.80
C LEU A 321 -12.85 28.57 21.59
N LYS A 322 -13.51 27.74 22.39
CA LYS A 322 -13.46 26.26 22.31
C LYS A 322 -14.67 25.73 21.54
N LEU A 323 -14.54 24.60 20.83
CA LEU A 323 -15.70 23.98 20.16
C LEU A 323 -16.69 23.41 21.18
N LYS A 324 -17.97 23.78 21.10
CA LYS A 324 -19.07 23.20 21.88
C LYS A 324 -19.68 22.07 21.06
N THR A 325 -19.53 20.82 21.50
CA THR A 325 -20.16 19.68 20.80
C THR A 325 -21.47 19.27 21.46
N ALA A 326 -22.50 19.04 20.66
CA ALA A 326 -23.73 18.38 21.11
C ALA A 326 -23.51 16.87 21.38
N THR A 327 -22.57 16.23 20.68
CA THR A 327 -22.19 14.81 20.86
C THR A 327 -20.82 14.53 20.20
N GLY A 328 -19.72 14.46 20.96
CA GLY A 328 -18.43 13.93 20.44
C GLY A 328 -17.16 14.55 21.03
N SER A 329 -16.07 13.76 21.02
CA SER A 329 -14.75 14.07 21.57
C SER A 329 -14.04 15.22 20.83
N ILE A 330 -13.59 16.22 21.59
CA ILE A 330 -12.78 17.34 21.10
C ILE A 330 -11.31 16.91 21.10
N TYR A 331 -10.60 17.21 20.01
CA TYR A 331 -9.16 17.01 19.94
C TYR A 331 -8.47 18.38 19.85
N TYR A 332 -7.43 18.56 20.66
CA TYR A 332 -6.60 19.76 20.68
C TYR A 332 -5.26 19.43 20.03
N ASN A 333 -4.79 20.28 19.12
CA ASN A 333 -3.43 20.15 18.62
C ASN A 333 -2.45 20.78 19.63
N ASN A 334 -1.60 19.97 20.28
CA ASN A 334 -0.59 20.41 21.25
C ASN A 334 -1.09 21.44 22.29
N GLY A 335 -2.38 21.40 22.63
CA GLY A 335 -2.99 22.23 23.68
C GLY A 335 -3.68 23.53 23.23
N ASN A 336 -3.48 24.06 22.01
CA ASN A 336 -3.85 25.46 21.75
C ASN A 336 -5.05 25.69 20.82
N HIS A 337 -5.39 24.77 19.89
CA HIS A 337 -6.48 25.01 18.93
C HIS A 337 -7.40 23.79 18.74
N PRO A 338 -8.73 23.96 18.84
CA PRO A 338 -9.67 22.89 18.55
C PRO A 338 -9.71 22.60 17.04
N TYR A 339 -9.93 21.34 16.69
CA TYR A 339 -10.14 20.94 15.31
C TYR A 339 -11.25 19.90 15.16
N LYS A 340 -11.76 19.77 13.94
CA LYS A 340 -12.75 18.76 13.55
C LYS A 340 -12.30 18.04 12.30
N ASP A 341 -12.38 16.71 12.34
CA ASP A 341 -12.14 15.86 11.18
C ASP A 341 -13.48 15.38 10.59
N ILE A 342 -13.63 15.52 9.28
CA ILE A 342 -14.81 15.10 8.52
C ILE A 342 -14.36 14.14 7.44
N LYS A 343 -14.82 12.89 7.48
CA LYS A 343 -14.46 11.89 6.47
C LYS A 343 -15.06 12.27 5.12
N LEU A 344 -14.31 12.11 4.04
CA LEU A 344 -14.81 12.40 2.69
C LEU A 344 -16.03 11.52 2.33
N GLN A 345 -16.11 10.31 2.86
CA GLN A 345 -17.30 9.43 2.70
C GLN A 345 -18.58 10.06 3.24
N GLU A 346 -18.50 10.87 4.30
CA GLU A 346 -19.67 11.58 4.82
C GLU A 346 -20.16 12.62 3.83
N ILE A 347 -19.27 13.31 3.12
CA ILE A 347 -19.63 14.30 2.09
C ILE A 347 -20.30 13.59 0.90
N VAL A 348 -19.74 12.46 0.45
CA VAL A 348 -20.29 11.67 -0.66
C VAL A 348 -21.69 11.15 -0.35
N LYS A 349 -21.92 10.69 0.89
CA LYS A 349 -23.23 10.19 1.34
C LYS A 349 -24.36 11.21 1.16
N TYR A 350 -24.06 12.50 1.23
CA TYR A 350 -25.04 13.58 1.07
C TYR A 350 -24.96 14.21 -0.33
N ASN A 351 -25.01 13.40 -1.40
CA ASN A 351 -24.94 13.87 -2.79
C ASN A 351 -23.73 14.76 -3.08
N ASN A 352 -22.58 14.40 -2.51
CA ASN A 352 -21.33 15.16 -2.64
C ASN A 352 -21.41 16.59 -2.10
N ARG A 353 -22.34 16.91 -1.20
CA ARG A 353 -22.47 18.24 -0.58
C ARG A 353 -23.02 18.13 0.83
N THR A 354 -22.26 18.58 1.83
CA THR A 354 -22.74 18.69 3.22
C THR A 354 -22.68 20.13 3.69
N THR A 355 -23.75 20.59 4.32
CA THR A 355 -23.74 21.81 5.14
C THR A 355 -23.45 21.39 6.58
N ARG A 356 -22.62 22.15 7.29
CA ARG A 356 -22.29 21.93 8.69
C ARG A 356 -22.41 23.25 9.44
N GLU A 357 -22.75 23.14 10.71
CA GLU A 357 -22.74 24.22 11.68
C GLU A 357 -21.93 23.72 12.88
N ASP A 358 -20.97 24.51 13.32
CA ASP A 358 -20.18 24.23 14.51
C ASP A 358 -20.38 25.36 15.52
N ASP A 359 -20.77 25.00 16.74
CA ASP A 359 -20.91 25.93 17.85
C ASP A 359 -19.56 26.05 18.58
N LEU A 360 -19.20 27.28 18.96
CA LEU A 360 -17.95 27.66 19.60
C LEU A 360 -18.29 28.48 20.84
N SER A 361 -17.63 28.26 21.97
CA SER A 361 -17.85 28.93 23.24
C SER A 361 -16.58 28.89 24.08
N ASP A 362 -16.27 29.96 24.77
CA ASP A 362 -15.25 30.08 25.82
C ASP A 362 -15.69 29.44 27.15
N GLY A 363 -17.00 29.28 27.37
CA GLY A 363 -17.62 28.81 28.60
C GLY A 363 -18.24 29.91 29.47
N SER A 364 -18.17 31.18 29.06
CA SER A 364 -18.76 32.33 29.77
C SER A 364 -20.28 32.42 29.63
N GLY A 365 -20.87 31.65 28.70
CA GLY A 365 -22.28 31.71 28.33
C GLY A 365 -22.46 32.14 26.88
N ASP A 366 -21.47 32.83 26.32
CA ASP A 366 -21.46 33.22 24.92
C ASP A 366 -21.14 32.04 24.01
N SER A 367 -21.85 31.97 22.88
CA SER A 367 -21.57 30.98 21.86
C SER A 367 -21.75 31.52 20.45
N TYR A 368 -20.84 31.15 19.57
CA TYR A 368 -20.84 31.52 18.17
C TYR A 368 -21.03 30.29 17.30
N ARG A 369 -21.90 30.41 16.32
CA ARG A 369 -22.10 29.34 15.34
C ARG A 369 -21.42 29.69 14.04
N VAL A 370 -20.54 28.82 13.56
CA VAL A 370 -19.91 28.93 12.24
C VAL A 370 -20.51 27.89 11.31
N GLY A 371 -21.22 28.35 10.27
CA GLY A 371 -21.70 27.48 9.21
C GLY A 371 -20.74 27.42 8.02
N TYR A 372 -20.71 26.28 7.34
CA TYR A 372 -19.96 26.10 6.10
C TYR A 372 -20.52 24.96 5.25
N ILE A 373 -20.16 24.96 3.97
CA ILE A 373 -20.53 23.96 2.99
C ILE A 373 -19.25 23.30 2.48
N LEU A 374 -19.23 21.97 2.49
CA LEU A 374 -18.23 21.16 1.82
C LEU A 374 -18.88 20.49 0.61
N SER A 375 -18.26 20.59 -0.56
CA SER A 375 -18.74 19.92 -1.77
C SER A 375 -17.63 19.23 -2.55
N LEU A 376 -17.92 18.05 -3.08
CA LEU A 376 -17.04 17.30 -3.98
C LEU A 376 -17.60 17.34 -5.41
N SER A 377 -16.92 18.01 -6.34
CA SER A 377 -17.30 17.99 -7.76
C SER A 377 -16.33 17.12 -8.56
N LYS A 378 -16.84 16.28 -9.47
CA LYS A 378 -15.99 15.55 -10.41
C LYS A 378 -15.26 16.54 -11.32
N LYS A 379 -13.96 16.34 -11.53
CA LYS A 379 -13.11 17.16 -12.39
C LYS A 379 -12.75 16.44 -13.69
#